data_AF-A0A8T4ERY5-F1
#
_entry.id   AF-A0A8T4ERY5-F1
#
_cell.length_a   1.000
_cell.length_b   1.000
_cell.length_c   1.000
_cell.angle_alpha   90.00
_cell.angle_beta   90.00
_cell.angle_gamma   90.00
#
_symmetry.space_group_name_H-M   'P 1'
#
loop_
_entity.id
_entity.type
_entity.pdbx_description
1 polymer ?
#
loop_
_entity_poly.entity_id
_entity_poly.type
_entity_poly.pdbx_seq_one_letter_code
_entity_poly.pdbx_strand_id
1 'polypeptide(L)'
;MAIDEENLSPEEKIKQLLGSEKEKREELEAKKAELDKKKKELEELEKKSTREIQATRKAIQEQIEEIASEEKQRFEELEEIRRKRELEAQSLEEAITEEEEKGNIPQGPVPRGYGDAINQVLAGNPTFYDITNYNVMNQLEQIASQAANRAMTEQERAFVELVQYHAERFGRDDFYKDKDESNYLARELAKVDQISKSAKDSSQMKKLYDV
;
A
#
# COMPACT_ATOMS: atom_id res chain seq x y z
N MET A 1 66.61 21.43 -37.28
CA MET A 1 68.01 21.90 -37.32
C MET A 1 68.40 22.24 -35.90
N ALA A 2 69.25 21.44 -35.28
CA ALA A 2 69.84 21.77 -33.98
C ALA A 2 70.91 22.83 -34.22
N ILE A 3 70.83 23.96 -33.52
CA ILE A 3 71.88 24.97 -33.50
C ILE A 3 72.91 24.45 -32.49
N ASP A 4 74.13 24.12 -32.94
CA ASP A 4 75.22 23.68 -32.07
C ASP A 4 75.57 24.78 -31.05
N GLU A 5 75.11 24.62 -29.81
CA GLU A 5 75.31 25.58 -28.71
C GLU A 5 76.78 25.75 -28.29
N GLU A 6 77.68 24.88 -28.78
CA GLU A 6 79.10 24.89 -28.43
C GLU A 6 79.91 26.00 -29.13
N ASN A 7 79.44 26.58 -30.25
CA ASN A 7 80.21 27.53 -31.07
C ASN A 7 79.76 29.01 -31.02
N LEU A 8 78.79 29.36 -30.16
CA LEU A 8 78.34 30.76 -29.99
C LEU A 8 79.37 31.59 -29.20
N SER A 9 79.61 32.83 -29.64
CA SER A 9 80.42 33.80 -28.90
C SER A 9 79.81 34.03 -27.50
N PRO A 10 80.61 34.27 -26.44
CA PRO A 10 80.09 34.59 -25.11
C PRO A 10 79.00 35.67 -25.11
N GLU A 11 79.11 36.67 -25.99
CA GLU A 11 78.13 37.75 -26.15
C GLU A 11 76.79 37.27 -26.72
N GLU A 12 76.81 36.31 -27.65
CA GLU A 12 75.61 35.74 -28.26
C GLU A 12 74.89 34.80 -27.29
N LYS A 13 75.64 34.05 -26.46
CA LYS A 13 75.09 33.24 -25.35
C LYS A 13 74.41 34.11 -24.31
N ILE A 14 75.02 35.25 -23.93
CA ILE A 14 74.40 36.21 -23.01
C ILE A 14 73.11 36.79 -23.61
N LYS A 15 73.09 37.12 -24.90
CA LYS A 15 71.90 37.64 -25.57
C LYS A 15 70.76 36.62 -25.64
N GLN A 16 71.06 35.35 -25.90
CA GLN A 16 70.08 34.26 -25.86
C GLN A 16 69.53 34.03 -24.44
N LEU A 17 70.39 34.04 -23.42
CA LEU A 17 69.96 33.90 -22.02
C LEU A 17 69.04 35.05 -21.61
N LEU A 18 69.37 36.30 -21.95
CA LEU A 18 68.53 37.46 -21.68
C LEU A 18 67.20 37.41 -22.46
N GLY A 19 67.21 36.92 -23.70
CA GLY A 19 66.01 36.68 -24.49
C GLY A 19 65.09 35.64 -23.85
N SER A 20 65.65 34.49 -23.46
CA SER A 20 64.92 33.42 -22.77
C SER A 20 64.40 33.86 -21.40
N GLU A 21 65.17 34.66 -20.65
CA GLU A 21 64.72 35.21 -19.37
C GLU A 21 63.56 36.18 -19.56
N LYS A 22 63.61 37.02 -20.60
CA LYS A 22 62.52 37.94 -20.94
C LYS A 22 61.25 37.19 -21.35
N GLU A 23 61.36 36.19 -22.23
CA GLU A 23 60.24 35.34 -22.64
C GLU A 23 59.63 34.60 -21.45
N LYS A 24 60.45 34.04 -20.55
CA LYS A 24 59.97 33.40 -19.32
C LYS A 24 59.27 34.38 -18.37
N ARG A 25 59.74 35.63 -18.28
CA ARG A 25 59.07 36.67 -17.48
C ARG A 25 57.72 37.04 -18.09
N GLU A 26 57.65 37.23 -19.41
CA GLU A 26 56.39 37.51 -20.11
C GLU A 26 55.40 36.33 -19.97
N GLU A 27 55.86 35.09 -20.07
CA GLU A 27 55.03 33.89 -19.85
C GLU A 27 54.56 33.78 -18.39
N LEU A 28 55.40 34.12 -17.42
CA LEU A 28 55.03 34.15 -16.00
C LEU A 28 54.00 35.24 -15.70
N GLU A 29 54.12 36.42 -16.29
CA GLU A 29 53.13 37.48 -16.16
C GLU A 29 51.79 37.10 -16.78
N ALA A 30 51.80 36.48 -17.97
CA ALA A 30 50.59 35.97 -18.60
C ALA A 30 49.89 34.90 -17.74
N LYS A 31 50.65 33.94 -17.18
CA LYS A 31 50.10 32.92 -16.27
C LYS A 31 49.56 33.51 -14.97
N LYS A 32 50.21 34.55 -14.42
CA LYS A 32 49.69 35.26 -13.24
C LYS A 32 48.37 35.97 -13.55
N ALA A 33 48.28 36.67 -14.67
CA ALA A 33 47.04 37.33 -15.10
C ALA A 33 45.91 36.31 -15.33
N GLU A 34 46.21 35.15 -15.92
CA GLU A 34 45.24 34.07 -16.12
C GLU A 34 44.77 33.48 -14.78
N LEU A 35 45.69 33.26 -13.82
CA LEU A 35 45.36 32.80 -12.47
C LEU A 35 44.46 33.80 -11.74
N ASP A 36 44.75 35.09 -11.83
CA ASP A 36 43.93 36.13 -11.18
C ASP A 36 42.53 36.22 -11.80
N LYS A 37 42.42 36.01 -13.12
CA LYS A 37 41.13 35.90 -13.80
C LYS A 37 40.33 34.69 -13.31
N LYS A 38 40.96 33.51 -13.26
CA LYS A 38 40.33 32.27 -12.77
C LYS A 38 39.90 32.37 -11.31
N LYS A 39 40.66 33.05 -10.46
CA LYS A 39 40.27 33.31 -9.07
C LYS A 39 39.01 34.16 -8.98
N LYS A 40 38.91 35.23 -9.77
CA LYS A 40 37.70 36.06 -9.82
C LYS A 40 36.49 35.27 -10.32
N GLU A 41 36.66 34.48 -11.37
CA GLU A 41 35.60 33.60 -11.88
C GLU A 41 35.14 32.57 -10.83
N LEU A 42 36.06 31.99 -10.07
CA LEU A 42 35.73 31.08 -8.96
C LEU A 42 34.95 31.79 -7.85
N GLU A 43 35.38 32.98 -7.42
CA GLU A 43 34.65 33.75 -6.39
C GLU A 43 33.22 34.11 -6.84
N GLU A 44 33.03 34.42 -8.12
CA GLU A 44 31.70 34.70 -8.66
C GLU A 44 30.81 33.45 -8.69
N LEU A 45 31.37 32.30 -9.08
CA LEU A 45 30.68 31.02 -9.06
C LEU A 45 30.30 30.59 -7.66
N GLU A 46 31.19 30.76 -6.67
CA GLU A 46 30.90 30.45 -5.27
C GLU A 46 29.79 31.34 -4.71
N LYS A 47 29.83 32.65 -5.02
CA LYS A 47 28.75 33.59 -4.65
C LYS A 47 27.42 33.19 -5.29
N LYS A 48 27.43 32.80 -6.57
CA LYS A 48 26.23 32.38 -7.30
C LYS A 48 25.66 31.08 -6.71
N SER A 49 26.49 30.08 -6.52
CA SER A 49 26.12 28.80 -5.90
C SER A 49 25.52 28.99 -4.51
N THR A 50 26.15 29.84 -3.68
CA THR A 50 25.63 30.14 -2.33
C THR A 50 24.24 30.77 -2.38
N ARG A 51 24.00 31.70 -3.32
CA ARG A 51 22.69 32.34 -3.51
C ARG A 51 21.63 31.35 -3.99
N GLU A 52 21.97 30.48 -4.94
CA GLU A 52 21.06 29.44 -5.44
C GLU A 52 20.69 28.44 -4.34
N ILE A 53 21.65 28.00 -3.54
CA ILE A 53 21.41 27.12 -2.39
C ILE A 53 20.49 27.80 -1.36
N GLN A 54 20.74 29.08 -1.04
CA GLN A 54 19.89 29.83 -0.11
C GLN A 54 18.46 30.02 -0.63
N ALA A 55 18.30 30.37 -1.91
CA ALA A 55 17.00 30.51 -2.54
C ALA A 55 16.24 29.17 -2.53
N THR A 56 16.92 28.07 -2.83
CA THR A 56 16.34 26.72 -2.84
C THR A 56 15.92 26.29 -1.43
N ARG A 57 16.76 26.54 -0.41
CA ARG A 57 16.41 26.27 0.99
C ARG A 57 15.20 27.06 1.44
N LYS A 58 15.08 28.33 1.05
CA LYS A 58 13.93 29.17 1.38
C LYS A 58 12.65 28.64 0.71
N ALA A 59 12.72 28.26 -0.56
CA ALA A 59 11.58 27.69 -1.28
C ALA A 59 11.11 26.36 -0.65
N ILE A 60 12.05 25.48 -0.28
CA ILE A 60 11.72 24.23 0.43
C ILE A 60 11.06 24.52 1.77
N GLN A 61 11.58 25.49 2.53
CA GLN A 61 11.01 25.87 3.82
C GLN A 61 9.57 26.40 3.67
N GLU A 62 9.34 27.26 2.68
CA GLU A 62 7.99 27.79 2.37
C GLU A 62 7.03 26.66 2.00
N GLN A 63 7.46 25.68 1.19
CA GLN A 63 6.65 24.51 0.83
C GLN A 63 6.31 23.63 2.04
N ILE A 64 7.26 23.44 2.97
CA ILE A 64 7.00 22.67 4.19
C ILE A 64 5.97 23.38 5.08
N GLU A 65 6.07 24.70 5.21
CA GLU A 65 5.12 25.51 6.00
C GLU A 65 3.72 25.50 5.37
N GLU A 66 3.63 25.58 4.04
CA GLU A 66 2.37 25.46 3.29
C GLU A 66 1.71 24.09 3.53
N ILE A 67 2.43 22.99 3.33
CA ILE A 67 1.92 21.62 3.56
C ILE A 67 1.45 21.44 5.00
N ALA A 68 2.24 21.89 5.99
CA ALA A 68 1.86 21.79 7.38
C ALA A 68 0.57 22.57 7.70
N SER A 69 0.38 23.73 7.06
CA SER A 69 -0.84 24.52 7.23
C SER A 69 -2.06 23.85 6.60
N GLU A 70 -1.91 23.25 5.41
CA GLU A 70 -2.96 22.48 4.75
C GLU A 70 -3.36 21.23 5.53
N GLU A 71 -2.37 20.48 6.04
CA GLU A 71 -2.63 19.30 6.87
C GLU A 71 -3.40 19.66 8.13
N LYS A 72 -3.06 20.78 8.76
CA LYS A 72 -3.77 21.28 9.94
C LYS A 72 -5.24 21.60 9.61
N GLN A 73 -5.48 22.30 8.50
CA GLN A 73 -6.85 22.61 8.04
C GLN A 73 -7.65 21.34 7.76
N ARG A 74 -7.06 20.37 7.04
CA ARG A 74 -7.72 19.08 6.77
C ARG A 74 -8.04 18.32 8.04
N PHE A 75 -7.14 18.35 9.02
CA PHE A 75 -7.39 17.71 10.31
C PHE A 75 -8.55 18.36 11.06
N GLU A 76 -8.63 19.69 11.09
CA GLU A 76 -9.74 20.44 11.70
C GLU A 76 -11.07 20.12 11.00
N GLU A 77 -11.10 20.06 9.66
CA GLU A 77 -12.27 19.66 8.88
C GLU A 77 -12.72 18.22 9.19
N LEU A 78 -11.78 17.29 9.31
CA LEU A 78 -12.09 15.89 9.65
C LEU A 78 -12.61 15.75 11.08
N GLU A 79 -12.06 16.50 12.03
CA GLU A 79 -12.60 16.55 13.40
C GLU A 79 -14.02 17.11 13.42
N GLU A 80 -14.31 18.15 12.63
CA GLU A 80 -15.65 18.72 12.57
C GLU A 80 -16.66 17.72 11.98
N ILE A 81 -16.29 17.03 10.90
CA ILE A 81 -17.11 15.96 10.31
C ILE A 81 -17.34 14.84 11.32
N ARG A 82 -16.30 14.43 12.05
CA ARG A 82 -16.41 13.39 13.07
C ARG A 82 -17.37 13.83 14.18
N ARG A 83 -17.24 15.04 14.72
CA ARG A 83 -18.14 15.57 15.76
C ARG A 83 -19.58 15.65 15.27
N LYS A 84 -19.81 16.08 14.02
CA LYS A 84 -21.16 16.09 13.42
C LYS A 84 -21.76 14.68 13.34
N ARG A 85 -20.98 13.69 12.90
CA ARG A 85 -21.43 12.30 12.85
C ARG A 85 -21.68 11.71 14.23
N GLU A 86 -20.87 12.04 15.23
CA GLU A 86 -21.07 11.62 16.61
C GLU A 86 -22.37 12.21 17.19
N LEU A 87 -22.68 13.48 16.91
CA LEU A 87 -23.94 14.12 17.32
C LEU A 87 -25.15 13.55 16.57
N GLU A 88 -25.01 13.24 15.28
CA GLU A 88 -26.07 12.63 14.47
C GLU A 88 -26.36 11.19 14.95
N ALA A 89 -25.33 10.41 15.25
CA ALA A 89 -25.48 9.09 15.87
C ALA A 89 -26.12 9.21 17.27
N GLN A 90 -25.66 10.19 18.07
CA GLN A 90 -26.29 10.77 19.26
C GLN A 90 -27.82 10.77 19.15
N SER A 91 -28.29 11.64 18.25
CA SER A 91 -29.70 11.93 18.03
C SER A 91 -30.47 10.73 17.46
N LEU A 92 -29.84 9.90 16.62
CA LEU A 92 -30.48 8.73 16.05
C LEU A 92 -30.68 7.63 17.10
N GLU A 93 -29.71 7.42 18.00
CA GLU A 93 -29.85 6.48 19.12
C GLU A 93 -30.94 6.92 20.10
N GLU A 94 -31.02 8.22 20.40
CA GLU A 94 -32.10 8.78 21.23
C GLU A 94 -33.47 8.61 20.57
N ALA A 95 -33.59 8.82 19.25
CA ALA A 95 -34.84 8.64 18.53
C ALA A 95 -35.27 7.15 18.45
N ILE A 96 -34.31 6.24 18.27
CA ILE A 96 -34.57 4.79 18.25
C ILE A 96 -35.03 4.32 19.63
N THR A 97 -34.34 4.72 20.70
CA THR A 97 -34.70 4.34 22.08
C THR A 97 -36.08 4.87 22.48
N GLU A 98 -36.42 6.11 22.11
CA GLU A 98 -37.75 6.69 22.39
C GLU A 98 -38.87 5.96 21.65
N GLU A 99 -38.65 5.52 20.40
CA GLU A 99 -39.62 4.75 19.63
C GLU A 99 -39.71 3.27 20.07
N GLU A 100 -38.63 2.69 20.61
CA GLU A 100 -38.62 1.38 21.27
C GLU A 100 -39.42 1.40 22.58
N GLU A 101 -39.27 2.45 23.40
CA GLU A 101 -40.04 2.63 24.64
C GLU A 101 -41.55 2.83 24.37
N LYS A 102 -41.88 3.49 23.26
CA LYS A 102 -43.28 3.65 22.80
C LYS A 102 -43.85 2.38 22.15
N GLY A 103 -43.04 1.35 21.92
CA GLY A 103 -43.46 0.07 21.34
C GLY A 103 -43.79 0.13 19.85
N ASN A 104 -43.39 1.20 19.15
CA ASN A 104 -43.64 1.38 17.71
C ASN A 104 -42.58 0.67 16.85
N ILE A 105 -41.40 0.41 17.42
CA ILE A 105 -40.34 -0.39 16.80
C ILE A 105 -40.23 -1.70 17.62
N PRO A 106 -40.30 -2.88 16.99
CA PRO A 106 -39.94 -4.12 17.67
C PRO A 106 -38.50 -3.97 18.18
N GLN A 107 -38.24 -4.20 19.48
CA GLN A 107 -36.87 -4.19 20.03
C GLN A 107 -35.93 -4.85 19.02
N GLY A 108 -34.94 -4.09 18.54
CA GLY A 108 -34.17 -4.46 17.35
C GLY A 108 -33.56 -5.87 17.44
N PRO A 109 -33.15 -6.46 16.31
CA PRO A 109 -32.43 -7.73 16.34
C PRO A 109 -31.20 -7.57 17.23
N VAL A 110 -31.15 -8.38 18.29
CA VAL A 110 -30.03 -8.51 19.24
C VAL A 110 -28.70 -8.39 18.47
N PRO A 111 -27.71 -7.60 18.96
CA PRO A 111 -26.43 -7.44 18.27
C PRO A 111 -25.85 -8.81 17.99
N ARG A 112 -25.86 -9.21 16.71
CA ARG A 112 -25.48 -10.57 16.33
C ARG A 112 -23.99 -10.74 16.57
N GLY A 113 -23.64 -11.66 17.46
CA GLY A 113 -22.26 -11.97 17.76
C GLY A 113 -21.58 -12.53 16.50
N TYR A 114 -20.27 -12.29 16.35
CA TYR A 114 -19.49 -12.82 15.23
C TYR A 114 -19.61 -14.35 15.03
N GLY A 115 -20.04 -15.11 16.05
CA GLY A 115 -20.33 -16.55 15.97
C GLY A 115 -21.70 -16.93 15.38
N ASP A 116 -22.57 -15.97 15.06
CA ASP A 116 -23.94 -16.25 14.64
C ASP A 116 -24.06 -16.76 13.21
N ALA A 117 -23.12 -16.44 12.32
CA ALA A 117 -23.22 -16.80 10.90
C ALA A 117 -23.36 -18.33 10.69
N ILE A 118 -22.57 -19.14 11.40
CA ILE A 118 -22.67 -20.62 11.31
C ILE A 118 -24.04 -21.09 11.82
N ASN A 119 -24.51 -20.52 12.93
CA ASN A 119 -25.82 -20.85 13.48
C ASN A 119 -26.96 -20.45 12.52
N GLN A 120 -26.85 -19.33 11.82
CA GLN A 120 -27.84 -18.89 10.82
C GLN A 120 -27.86 -19.83 9.60
N VAL A 121 -26.70 -20.30 9.16
CA VAL A 121 -26.62 -21.32 8.11
C VAL A 121 -27.33 -22.59 8.56
N LEU A 122 -27.00 -23.10 9.75
CA LEU A 122 -27.63 -24.30 10.31
C LEU A 122 -29.13 -24.13 10.60
N ALA A 123 -29.59 -22.91 10.87
CA ALA A 123 -31.00 -22.57 11.02
C ALA A 123 -31.77 -22.57 9.67
N GLY A 124 -31.06 -22.65 8.53
CA GLY A 124 -31.66 -22.84 7.20
C GLY A 124 -32.18 -21.58 6.52
N ASN A 125 -31.93 -20.40 7.07
CA ASN A 125 -32.25 -19.12 6.41
C ASN A 125 -31.14 -18.08 6.54
N PRO A 126 -29.90 -18.39 6.12
CA PRO A 126 -28.79 -17.45 6.13
C PRO A 126 -29.00 -16.33 5.11
N THR A 127 -28.52 -15.14 5.44
CA THR A 127 -28.40 -14.04 4.49
C THR A 127 -27.17 -14.22 3.60
N PHE A 128 -27.04 -13.41 2.54
CA PHE A 128 -25.83 -13.36 1.71
C PHE A 128 -24.56 -13.15 2.56
N TYR A 129 -24.59 -12.20 3.49
CA TYR A 129 -23.44 -11.88 4.34
C TYR A 129 -23.10 -12.97 5.36
N ASP A 130 -24.08 -13.79 5.76
CA ASP A 130 -23.82 -14.96 6.60
C ASP A 130 -23.08 -16.04 5.81
N ILE A 131 -23.46 -16.28 4.55
CA ILE A 131 -22.80 -17.26 3.67
C ILE A 131 -21.38 -16.84 3.31
N THR A 132 -21.18 -15.57 2.95
CA THR A 132 -19.85 -15.04 2.56
C THR A 132 -18.99 -14.69 3.78
N ASN A 133 -19.45 -15.02 4.99
CA ASN A 133 -18.74 -14.71 6.23
C ASN A 133 -17.44 -15.52 6.35
N TYR A 134 -16.40 -14.89 6.89
CA TYR A 134 -15.12 -15.53 7.15
C TYR A 134 -15.23 -16.79 8.04
N ASN A 135 -16.16 -16.81 8.99
CA ASN A 135 -16.37 -17.98 9.86
C ASN A 135 -16.98 -19.18 9.12
N VAL A 136 -17.84 -18.93 8.13
CA VAL A 136 -18.35 -20.00 7.26
C VAL A 136 -17.22 -20.58 6.42
N MET A 137 -16.37 -19.72 5.84
CA MET A 137 -15.20 -20.16 5.08
C MET A 137 -14.23 -20.98 5.95
N ASN A 138 -13.88 -20.50 7.16
CA ASN A 138 -13.01 -21.23 8.07
C ASN A 138 -13.57 -22.62 8.42
N GLN A 139 -14.88 -22.72 8.64
CA GLN A 139 -15.52 -23.99 8.92
C GLN A 139 -15.42 -24.95 7.70
N LEU A 140 -15.62 -24.44 6.48
CA LEU A 140 -15.41 -25.23 5.27
C LEU A 140 -13.95 -25.69 5.12
N GLU A 141 -12.97 -24.84 5.42
CA GLU A 141 -11.55 -25.19 5.38
C GLU A 141 -11.20 -26.28 6.40
N GLN A 142 -11.74 -26.17 7.62
CA GLN A 142 -11.58 -27.20 8.65
C GLN A 142 -12.18 -28.53 8.18
N ILE A 143 -13.41 -28.53 7.66
CA ILE A 143 -14.05 -29.72 7.13
C ILE A 143 -13.24 -30.30 5.96
N ALA A 144 -12.76 -29.46 5.04
CA ALA A 144 -11.94 -29.90 3.90
C ALA A 144 -10.65 -30.59 4.35
N SER A 145 -9.95 -30.03 5.34
CA SER A 145 -8.73 -30.62 5.89
C SER A 145 -8.98 -31.97 6.58
N GLN A 146 -10.16 -32.16 7.16
CA GLN A 146 -10.52 -33.37 7.89
C GLN A 146 -11.18 -34.43 7.01
N ALA A 147 -11.82 -34.04 5.91
CA ALA A 147 -12.53 -34.93 4.97
C ALA A 147 -11.62 -35.97 4.30
N ALA A 148 -10.30 -35.71 4.22
CA ALA A 148 -9.32 -36.68 3.74
C ALA A 148 -9.08 -37.82 4.75
N ASN A 149 -9.16 -37.52 6.05
CA ASN A 149 -8.71 -38.41 7.13
C ASN A 149 -9.86 -39.08 7.88
N ARG A 150 -11.08 -38.54 7.79
CA ARG A 150 -12.27 -39.11 8.44
C ARG A 150 -13.53 -38.86 7.61
N ALA A 151 -14.54 -39.69 7.85
CA ALA A 151 -15.88 -39.41 7.38
C ALA A 151 -16.42 -38.12 8.03
N MET A 152 -17.12 -37.30 7.24
CA MET A 152 -17.87 -36.15 7.74
C MET A 152 -18.97 -36.60 8.70
N THR A 153 -19.18 -35.85 9.76
CA THR A 153 -20.33 -36.00 10.64
C THR A 153 -21.61 -35.55 9.94
N GLU A 154 -22.77 -35.92 10.46
CA GLU A 154 -24.06 -35.49 9.91
C GLU A 154 -24.24 -33.97 9.96
N GLN A 155 -23.77 -33.32 11.04
CA GLN A 155 -23.82 -31.87 11.17
C GLN A 155 -22.95 -31.16 10.13
N GLU A 156 -21.75 -31.67 9.86
CA GLU A 156 -20.86 -31.11 8.84
C GLU A 156 -21.43 -31.29 7.44
N ARG A 157 -22.05 -32.44 7.17
CA ARG A 157 -22.73 -32.68 5.88
C ARG A 157 -23.88 -31.70 5.69
N ALA A 158 -24.74 -31.55 6.71
CA ALA A 158 -25.85 -30.60 6.66
C ALA A 158 -25.36 -29.16 6.45
N PHE A 159 -24.29 -28.75 7.15
CA PHE A 159 -23.68 -27.44 6.96
C PHE A 159 -23.19 -27.22 5.53
N VAL A 160 -22.43 -28.17 4.97
CA VAL A 160 -21.89 -28.09 3.60
C VAL A 160 -23.02 -28.02 2.56
N GLU A 161 -24.06 -28.85 2.71
CA GLU A 161 -25.22 -28.85 1.83
C GLU A 161 -25.99 -27.52 1.88
N LEU A 162 -26.17 -26.95 3.08
CA LEU A 162 -26.84 -25.66 3.25
C LEU A 162 -26.01 -24.53 2.63
N VAL A 163 -24.69 -24.51 2.87
CA VAL A 163 -23.80 -23.51 2.23
C VAL A 163 -23.89 -23.63 0.71
N GLN A 164 -23.80 -24.84 0.17
CA GLN A 164 -23.88 -25.06 -1.28
C GLN A 164 -25.21 -24.54 -1.85
N TYR A 165 -26.32 -24.96 -1.26
CA TYR A 165 -27.66 -24.58 -1.71
C TYR A 165 -27.84 -23.06 -1.71
N HIS A 166 -27.46 -22.39 -0.62
CA HIS A 166 -27.62 -20.94 -0.51
C HIS A 166 -26.64 -20.18 -1.39
N ALA A 167 -25.38 -20.62 -1.50
CA ALA A 167 -24.41 -19.98 -2.38
C ALA A 167 -24.82 -20.09 -3.86
N GLU A 168 -25.31 -21.25 -4.30
CA GLU A 168 -25.87 -21.42 -5.64
C GLU A 168 -27.13 -20.57 -5.86
N ARG A 169 -28.01 -20.48 -4.85
CA ARG A 169 -29.22 -19.66 -4.93
C ARG A 169 -28.88 -18.18 -5.09
N PHE A 170 -27.95 -17.65 -4.27
CA PHE A 170 -27.52 -16.26 -4.36
C PHE A 170 -26.74 -15.99 -5.66
N GLY A 171 -25.93 -16.95 -6.13
CA GLY A 171 -25.18 -16.80 -7.39
C GLY A 171 -26.05 -16.75 -8.65
N ARG A 172 -27.32 -17.19 -8.59
CA ARG A 172 -28.29 -17.08 -9.69
C ARG A 172 -29.05 -15.76 -9.72
N ASP A 173 -28.98 -14.98 -8.65
CA ASP A 173 -29.66 -13.70 -8.51
C ASP A 173 -28.69 -12.57 -8.91
N ASP A 174 -29.03 -11.84 -9.98
CA ASP A 174 -28.18 -10.79 -10.54
C ASP A 174 -27.83 -9.72 -9.49
N PHE A 175 -28.72 -9.42 -8.54
CA PHE A 175 -28.46 -8.45 -7.48
C PHE A 175 -27.31 -8.87 -6.56
N TYR A 176 -27.26 -10.15 -6.19
CA TYR A 176 -26.20 -10.66 -5.31
C TYR A 176 -24.92 -10.93 -6.07
N LYS A 177 -25.02 -11.27 -7.36
CA LYS A 177 -23.88 -11.41 -8.24
C LYS A 177 -23.11 -10.09 -8.41
N ASP A 178 -23.83 -8.98 -8.56
CA ASP A 178 -23.22 -7.65 -8.64
C ASP A 178 -22.61 -7.19 -7.30
N LYS A 179 -23.19 -7.65 -6.17
CA LYS A 179 -22.65 -7.39 -4.83
C LYS A 179 -21.44 -8.22 -4.45
N ASP A 180 -21.20 -9.33 -5.14
CA ASP A 180 -20.07 -10.23 -4.87
C ASP A 180 -18.81 -9.82 -5.64
N GLU A 181 -18.37 -8.56 -5.49
CA GLU A 181 -17.22 -8.00 -6.22
C GLU A 181 -15.93 -8.82 -6.05
N SER A 182 -15.80 -9.50 -4.90
CA SER A 182 -14.64 -10.33 -4.54
C SER A 182 -14.82 -11.83 -4.80
N ASN A 183 -15.91 -12.24 -5.44
CA ASN A 183 -16.22 -13.64 -5.77
C ASN A 183 -16.23 -14.60 -4.55
N TYR A 184 -16.74 -14.13 -3.41
CA TYR A 184 -16.87 -14.93 -2.19
C TYR A 184 -17.80 -16.13 -2.36
N LEU A 185 -18.89 -16.01 -3.13
CA LEU A 185 -19.77 -17.15 -3.40
C LEU A 185 -19.03 -18.25 -4.18
N ALA A 186 -18.23 -17.86 -5.17
CA ALA A 186 -17.43 -18.81 -5.95
C ALA A 186 -16.34 -19.47 -5.10
N ARG A 187 -15.72 -18.73 -4.18
CA ARG A 187 -14.75 -19.25 -3.20
C ARG A 187 -15.39 -20.36 -2.35
N GLU A 188 -16.61 -20.14 -1.88
CA GLU A 188 -17.29 -21.05 -0.96
C GLU A 188 -17.68 -22.34 -1.68
N LEU A 189 -18.21 -22.21 -2.89
CA LEU A 189 -18.51 -23.34 -3.78
C LEU A 189 -17.25 -24.15 -4.11
N ALA A 190 -16.11 -23.49 -4.36
CA ALA A 190 -14.85 -24.19 -4.62
C ALA A 190 -14.38 -25.03 -3.42
N LYS A 191 -14.64 -24.58 -2.18
CA LYS A 191 -14.35 -25.39 -0.98
C LYS A 191 -15.33 -26.55 -0.83
N VAL A 192 -16.63 -26.33 -1.07
CA VAL A 192 -17.64 -27.40 -1.08
C VAL A 192 -17.24 -28.51 -2.08
N ASP A 193 -16.79 -28.12 -3.27
CA ASP A 193 -16.30 -29.06 -4.29
C ASP A 193 -15.07 -29.84 -3.82
N GLN A 194 -14.14 -29.18 -3.14
CA GLN A 194 -12.97 -29.82 -2.57
C GLN A 194 -13.36 -30.86 -1.52
N ILE A 195 -14.25 -30.51 -0.59
CA ILE A 195 -14.79 -31.41 0.43
C ILE A 195 -15.42 -32.64 -0.24
N SER A 196 -16.26 -32.41 -1.24
CA SER A 196 -16.96 -33.46 -1.97
C SER A 196 -16.02 -34.44 -2.69
N LYS A 197 -14.91 -33.94 -3.24
CA LYS A 197 -13.86 -34.78 -3.85
C LYS A 197 -13.12 -35.59 -2.79
N SER A 198 -12.63 -34.95 -1.73
CA SER A 198 -11.89 -35.61 -0.65
C SER A 198 -12.72 -36.70 0.06
N ALA A 199 -14.02 -36.46 0.26
CA ALA A 199 -14.92 -37.45 0.87
C ALA A 199 -15.12 -38.70 -0.01
N LYS A 200 -15.13 -38.55 -1.35
CA LYS A 200 -15.21 -39.68 -2.28
C LYS A 200 -13.93 -40.50 -2.28
N ASP A 201 -12.78 -39.84 -2.30
CA ASP A 201 -11.47 -40.51 -2.30
C ASP A 201 -11.24 -41.30 -1.00
N SER A 202 -11.63 -40.74 0.15
CA SER A 202 -11.59 -41.43 1.45
C SER A 202 -12.51 -42.66 1.49
N SER A 203 -13.71 -42.56 0.91
CA SER A 203 -14.64 -43.69 0.82
C SER A 203 -14.12 -44.81 -0.10
N GLN A 204 -13.43 -44.47 -1.19
CA GLN A 204 -12.79 -45.44 -2.08
C GLN A 204 -11.58 -46.11 -1.43
N MET A 205 -10.72 -45.34 -0.74
CA MET A 205 -9.59 -45.88 0.03
C MET A 205 -10.06 -46.87 1.09
N LYS A 206 -11.11 -46.56 1.86
CA LYS A 206 -11.64 -47.48 2.87
C LYS A 206 -12.07 -48.82 2.28
N LYS A 207 -12.69 -48.81 1.08
CA LYS A 207 -13.07 -50.04 0.35
C LYS A 207 -11.88 -50.86 -0.14
N LEU A 208 -10.72 -50.24 -0.37
CA LEU A 208 -9.49 -50.92 -0.81
C LEU A 208 -8.77 -51.64 0.34
N TYR A 209 -8.95 -51.17 1.59
CA TYR A 209 -8.34 -51.77 2.78
C TYR A 209 -9.25 -52.73 3.54
N ASP A 210 -10.55 -52.77 3.21
CA ASP A 210 -11.53 -53.71 3.78
C ASP A 210 -11.67 -55.03 2.96
N VAL A 211 -10.66 -55.37 2.12
CA VAL A 211 -10.53 -56.66 1.39
C VAL A 211 -9.38 -57.46 1.95
#